data_AF-A0A2E6HBL7-F1
#
_entry.id   AF-A0A2E6HBL7-F1
#
_cell.length_a   1.000
_cell.length_b   1.000
_cell.length_c   1.000
_cell.angle_alpha   90.00
_cell.angle_beta   90.00
_cell.angle_gamma   90.00
#
_symmetry.space_group_name_H-M   'P 1'
#
loop_
_entity.id
_entity.type
_entity.pdbx_description
1 polymer ?
#
loop_
_entity_poly.entity_id
_entity_poly.type
_entity_poly.pdbx_seq_one_letter_code
_entity_poly.pdbx_strand_id
1 'polypeptide(L)'
;MNSKFKKFIFSILALLIIYNFWKALNPTMEKAVQNEEVVEIEPDAGEEVKDLEKPDLDEPKDKSPVESASVTKAYEEYLKEFLPKARERDIKCSEEADKFFKDPAFIDIEDPFYKDPLNVISGLHDVYVKTLVRTEVVTAYNSLSLIMINGLHKGTKLTPAEYRNQMGLLEYYCRPEMSLRFIETVMEANKRYKFSPKMKKDIYDMSLGMLDSVIGEMYTTNNLIYGLGFFKLLIDNNMLPKEVSDEIVPLFDKVLEHHKGFTNTWQRDKEAGEIEGLWVLLKEDHERRMEFGREFKELINRMKSRYYSR
;
A
#
# COMPACT_ATOMS: atom_id res chain seq x y z
N MET A 1 33.39 20.55 20.50
CA MET A 1 32.81 19.33 19.88
C MET A 1 33.70 18.14 20.21
N ASN A 2 33.15 17.12 20.88
CA ASN A 2 33.91 16.00 21.46
C ASN A 2 34.60 15.15 20.38
N SER A 3 35.86 14.76 20.59
CA SER A 3 36.69 14.01 19.62
C SER A 3 36.04 12.68 19.18
N LYS A 4 35.26 12.06 20.07
CA LYS A 4 34.50 10.84 19.80
C LYS A 4 33.34 11.06 18.82
N PHE A 5 32.70 12.22 18.87
CA PHE A 5 31.58 12.56 17.98
C PHE A 5 32.03 12.81 16.54
N LYS A 6 33.21 13.43 16.36
CA LYS A 6 33.83 13.58 15.03
C LYS A 6 34.13 12.22 14.40
N LYS A 7 34.72 11.28 15.15
CA LYS A 7 35.03 9.93 14.65
C LYS A 7 33.77 9.15 14.23
N PHE A 8 32.67 9.32 14.97
CA PHE A 8 31.39 8.70 14.63
C PHE A 8 30.81 9.22 13.30
N ILE A 9 30.81 10.54 13.09
CA ILE A 9 30.34 11.16 11.84
C ILE A 9 31.18 10.71 10.64
N PHE A 10 32.51 10.68 10.78
CA PHE A 10 33.39 10.21 9.71
C PHE A 10 33.19 8.73 9.38
N SER A 11 32.85 7.90 10.36
CA SER A 11 32.54 6.48 10.14
C SER A 11 31.24 6.27 9.35
N ILE A 12 30.20 7.06 9.63
CA ILE A 12 28.94 6.99 8.89
C ILE A 12 29.13 7.49 7.46
N LEU A 13 29.88 8.58 7.28
CA LEU A 13 30.17 9.12 5.96
C LEU A 13 30.96 8.12 5.10
N ALA A 14 31.94 7.41 5.69
CA ALA A 14 32.69 6.38 5.00
C ALA A 14 31.81 5.19 4.55
N LEU A 15 30.87 4.76 5.40
CA LEU A 15 29.93 3.68 5.04
C LEU A 15 28.99 4.09 3.89
N LEU A 16 28.51 5.33 3.88
CA LEU A 16 27.66 5.85 2.79
C LEU A 16 28.43 5.96 1.47
N ILE A 17 29.70 6.34 1.51
CA ILE A 17 30.56 6.39 0.32
C ILE A 17 30.80 4.97 -0.21
N ILE A 18 31.13 4.02 0.66
CA ILE A 18 31.33 2.60 0.27
C ILE A 18 30.05 2.01 -0.33
N TYR A 19 28.90 2.28 0.29
CA TYR A 19 27.60 1.81 -0.21
C TYR A 19 27.29 2.38 -1.60
N ASN A 20 27.49 3.69 -1.82
CA ASN A 20 27.28 4.31 -3.13
C ASN A 20 28.28 3.81 -4.18
N PHE A 21 29.54 3.55 -3.80
CA PHE A 21 30.54 2.98 -4.71
C PHE A 21 30.21 1.53 -5.09
N TRP A 22 29.76 0.73 -4.12
CA TRP A 22 29.30 -0.64 -4.35
C TRP A 22 28.06 -0.67 -5.26
N LYS A 23 27.13 0.27 -5.08
CA LYS A 23 25.95 0.44 -5.95
C LYS A 23 26.32 0.83 -7.38
N ALA A 24 27.28 1.75 -7.56
CA ALA A 24 27.76 2.16 -8.87
C ALA A 24 28.50 1.04 -9.63
N LEU A 25 29.17 0.13 -8.92
CA LEU A 25 29.92 -0.98 -9.51
C LEU A 25 29.06 -2.22 -9.85
N ASN A 26 27.84 -2.34 -9.29
CA ASN A 26 26.93 -3.47 -9.56
C ASN A 26 25.56 -3.01 -10.10
N PRO A 27 25.49 -2.37 -11.28
CA PRO A 27 24.23 -1.85 -11.85
C PRO A 27 23.28 -2.95 -12.39
N THR A 28 23.66 -4.22 -12.32
CA THR A 28 22.93 -5.36 -12.93
C THR A 28 21.78 -5.90 -12.09
N MET A 29 21.61 -5.47 -10.83
CA MET A 29 20.49 -5.90 -9.99
C MET A 29 19.14 -5.26 -10.37
N GLU A 30 19.12 -4.15 -11.12
CA GLU A 30 17.88 -3.50 -11.60
C GLU A 30 17.47 -3.95 -13.01
N LYS A 31 18.40 -4.50 -13.82
CA LYS A 31 18.13 -4.87 -15.22
C LYS A 31 17.50 -6.25 -15.43
N ALA A 32 17.32 -7.05 -14.39
CA ALA A 32 16.67 -8.36 -14.49
C ALA A 32 15.13 -8.31 -14.51
N VAL A 33 14.52 -7.13 -14.36
CA VAL A 33 13.05 -6.96 -14.25
C VAL A 33 12.44 -6.23 -15.46
N GLN A 34 13.22 -5.87 -16.49
CA GLN A 34 12.73 -5.04 -17.62
C GLN A 34 12.95 -5.61 -19.02
N ASN A 35 13.11 -6.92 -19.19
CA ASN A 35 13.09 -7.53 -20.52
C ASN A 35 11.85 -8.41 -20.69
N GLU A 36 10.70 -7.79 -20.90
CA GLU A 36 9.67 -8.36 -21.80
C GLU A 36 9.87 -7.67 -23.15
N GLU A 37 10.23 -8.46 -24.16
CA GLU A 37 10.30 -8.00 -25.55
C GLU A 37 8.92 -7.52 -25.99
N VAL A 38 8.85 -6.24 -26.37
CA VAL A 38 7.71 -5.66 -27.09
C VAL A 38 7.73 -6.25 -28.50
N VAL A 39 6.77 -7.13 -28.81
CA VAL A 39 6.47 -7.53 -30.18
C VAL A 39 5.73 -6.38 -30.86
N GLU A 40 6.39 -5.76 -31.83
CA GLU A 40 5.83 -4.76 -32.73
C GLU A 40 4.83 -5.44 -33.69
N ILE A 41 3.56 -5.04 -33.65
CA ILE A 41 2.55 -5.47 -34.63
C ILE A 41 2.33 -4.32 -35.61
N GLU A 42 2.81 -4.49 -36.84
CA GLU A 42 2.41 -3.65 -37.99
C GLU A 42 1.02 -4.05 -38.50
N PRO A 43 0.24 -3.11 -39.06
CA PRO A 43 -1.13 -3.36 -39.48
C PRO A 43 -1.22 -3.96 -40.89
N ASP A 44 -2.03 -5.01 -40.97
CA ASP A 44 -2.88 -5.50 -42.05
C ASP A 44 -2.75 -4.86 -43.46
N ALA A 45 -2.38 -5.70 -44.43
CA ALA A 45 -2.75 -5.55 -45.83
C ALA A 45 -3.13 -6.94 -46.36
N GLY A 46 -4.39 -7.07 -46.79
CA GLY A 46 -5.02 -8.35 -47.10
C GLY A 46 -4.44 -9.10 -48.29
N GLU A 47 -4.70 -10.40 -48.32
CA GLU A 47 -4.91 -11.18 -49.53
C GLU A 47 -5.68 -12.47 -49.21
N GLU A 48 -6.50 -12.87 -50.18
CA GLU A 48 -7.52 -13.91 -50.14
C GLU A 48 -6.94 -15.31 -50.46
N VAL A 49 -7.68 -16.36 -50.06
CA VAL A 49 -7.72 -17.74 -50.64
C VAL A 49 -6.71 -18.79 -50.12
N LYS A 50 -7.20 -19.82 -49.39
CA LYS A 50 -7.52 -21.20 -49.88
C LYS A 50 -7.67 -22.21 -48.73
N ASP A 51 -8.62 -23.14 -48.90
CA ASP A 51 -8.85 -24.33 -48.08
C ASP A 51 -7.57 -25.12 -47.76
N LEU A 52 -7.46 -25.68 -46.54
CA LEU A 52 -6.79 -26.96 -46.25
C LEU A 52 -7.16 -27.49 -44.84
N GLU A 53 -7.74 -28.69 -44.87
CA GLU A 53 -7.79 -29.79 -43.90
C GLU A 53 -7.50 -29.56 -42.40
N LYS A 54 -8.45 -30.04 -41.58
CA LYS A 54 -8.26 -30.35 -40.16
C LYS A 54 -7.10 -31.32 -39.95
N PRO A 55 -6.14 -31.04 -39.06
CA PRO A 55 -5.32 -32.07 -38.47
C PRO A 55 -5.95 -32.54 -37.15
N ASP A 56 -6.15 -33.85 -37.05
CA ASP A 56 -6.19 -34.55 -35.77
C ASP A 56 -4.93 -34.20 -34.96
N LEU A 57 -5.12 -33.73 -33.73
CA LEU A 57 -4.04 -33.57 -32.77
C LEU A 57 -4.38 -34.40 -31.54
N ASP A 58 -3.65 -35.51 -31.45
CA ASP A 58 -3.50 -36.40 -30.31
C ASP A 58 -3.37 -35.63 -28.99
N GLU A 59 -4.07 -36.13 -27.96
CA GLU A 59 -3.83 -35.77 -26.56
C GLU A 59 -2.36 -36.00 -26.18
N PRO A 60 -1.61 -34.98 -25.72
CA PRO A 60 -0.39 -35.24 -24.98
C PRO A 60 -0.78 -35.52 -23.52
N LYS A 61 -0.94 -36.82 -23.21
CA LYS A 61 -0.66 -37.33 -21.87
C LYS A 61 0.84 -37.24 -21.63
N ASP A 62 1.29 -36.18 -20.99
CA ASP A 62 2.47 -36.27 -20.13
C ASP A 62 2.38 -35.25 -18.98
N LYS A 63 1.91 -35.72 -17.82
CA LYS A 63 1.98 -34.97 -16.57
C LYS A 63 3.36 -35.18 -15.98
N SER A 64 4.27 -34.26 -16.28
CA SER A 64 5.53 -34.14 -15.54
C SER A 64 5.23 -33.73 -14.08
N PRO A 65 5.66 -34.47 -13.05
CA PRO A 65 5.27 -34.24 -11.65
C PRO A 65 6.15 -33.20 -10.93
N VAL A 66 6.70 -32.21 -11.63
CA VAL A 66 7.77 -31.36 -11.10
C VAL A 66 7.27 -29.98 -10.60
N GLU A 67 6.02 -29.59 -10.87
CA GLU A 67 5.52 -28.24 -10.52
C GLU A 67 4.59 -28.20 -9.28
N SER A 68 4.03 -29.32 -8.82
CA SER A 68 3.06 -29.32 -7.72
C SER A 68 3.67 -29.10 -6.31
N ALA A 69 4.98 -29.33 -6.17
CA ALA A 69 5.68 -29.16 -4.90
C ALA A 69 6.02 -27.69 -4.58
N SER A 70 6.22 -26.83 -5.59
CA SER A 70 6.47 -25.39 -5.37
C SER A 70 5.19 -24.64 -5.03
N VAL A 71 4.06 -25.05 -5.62
CA VAL A 71 2.74 -24.43 -5.46
C VAL A 71 2.20 -24.54 -4.02
N THR A 72 2.29 -25.72 -3.42
CA THR A 72 1.82 -25.94 -2.03
C THR A 72 2.67 -25.18 -1.00
N LYS A 73 3.97 -25.00 -1.29
CA LYS A 73 4.92 -24.39 -0.36
C LYS A 73 4.62 -22.90 -0.11
N ALA A 74 4.24 -22.15 -1.13
CA ALA A 74 4.01 -20.70 -1.01
C ALA A 74 2.83 -20.37 -0.06
N TYR A 75 1.71 -21.07 -0.20
CA TYR A 75 0.56 -20.86 0.69
C TYR A 75 0.81 -21.38 2.11
N GLU A 76 1.53 -22.48 2.26
CA GLU A 76 1.95 -22.94 3.59
C GLU A 76 2.90 -21.96 4.28
N GLU A 77 3.85 -21.38 3.54
CA GLU A 77 4.75 -20.34 4.03
C GLU A 77 3.98 -19.10 4.45
N TYR A 78 3.00 -18.65 3.66
CA TYR A 78 2.09 -17.58 4.05
C TYR A 78 1.40 -17.86 5.40
N LEU A 79 0.84 -19.06 5.57
CA LEU A 79 0.11 -19.43 6.80
C LEU A 79 1.03 -19.59 8.02
N LYS A 80 2.25 -20.11 7.83
CA LYS A 80 3.18 -20.45 8.92
C LYS A 80 4.11 -19.30 9.30
N GLU A 81 4.42 -18.41 8.36
CA GLU A 81 5.41 -17.36 8.54
C GLU A 81 4.81 -15.95 8.44
N PHE A 82 4.17 -15.59 7.33
CA PHE A 82 3.77 -14.20 7.09
C PHE A 82 2.53 -13.77 7.87
N LEU A 83 1.46 -14.57 7.84
CA LEU A 83 0.21 -14.25 8.53
C LEU A 83 0.37 -14.17 10.06
N PRO A 84 1.12 -15.06 10.74
CA PRO A 84 1.37 -14.93 12.17
C PRO A 84 2.12 -13.65 12.56
N LYS A 85 3.15 -13.25 11.79
CA LYS A 85 3.88 -11.99 12.02
C LYS A 85 2.97 -10.77 11.85
N ALA A 86 2.09 -10.77 10.85
CA ALA A 86 1.12 -9.71 10.65
C ALA A 86 0.14 -9.57 11.84
N ARG A 87 -0.32 -10.70 12.40
CA ARG A 87 -1.18 -10.74 13.59
C ARG A 87 -0.47 -10.24 14.84
N GLU A 88 0.77 -10.67 15.06
CA GLU A 88 1.58 -10.19 16.19
C GLU A 88 1.80 -8.68 16.09
N ARG A 89 2.05 -8.17 14.88
CA ARG A 89 2.20 -6.74 14.64
C ARG A 89 0.92 -5.97 14.97
N ASP A 90 -0.25 -6.49 14.58
CA ASP A 90 -1.56 -5.90 14.91
C ASP A 90 -1.81 -5.79 16.42
N ILE A 91 -1.52 -6.85 17.16
CA ILE A 91 -1.60 -6.85 18.63
C ILE A 91 -0.70 -5.77 19.20
N LYS A 92 0.55 -5.71 18.76
CA LYS A 92 1.50 -4.68 19.22
C LYS A 92 1.04 -3.25 18.89
N CYS A 93 0.49 -3.02 17.70
CA CYS A 93 -0.07 -1.72 17.32
C CYS A 93 -1.20 -1.30 18.26
N SER A 94 -2.09 -2.23 18.60
CA SER A 94 -3.21 -2.01 19.51
C SER A 94 -2.72 -1.72 20.94
N GLU A 95 -1.76 -2.51 21.46
CA GLU A 95 -1.17 -2.27 22.78
C GLU A 95 -0.46 -0.91 22.88
N GLU A 96 0.24 -0.49 21.83
CA GLU A 96 0.88 0.83 21.80
C GLU A 96 -0.17 1.94 21.74
N ALA A 97 -1.24 1.80 20.94
CA ALA A 97 -2.34 2.76 20.92
C ALA A 97 -3.01 2.87 22.30
N ASP A 98 -3.30 1.74 22.95
CA ASP A 98 -3.85 1.71 24.30
C ASP A 98 -2.93 2.40 25.32
N LYS A 99 -1.60 2.36 25.13
CA LYS A 99 -0.66 3.09 25.98
C LYS A 99 -0.68 4.59 25.70
N PHE A 100 -0.75 5.01 24.44
CA PHE A 100 -0.78 6.42 24.06
C PHE A 100 -2.08 7.12 24.48
N PHE A 101 -3.21 6.45 24.32
CA PHE A 101 -4.54 7.03 24.50
C PHE A 101 -5.22 6.57 25.80
N LYS A 102 -4.43 6.20 26.83
CA LYS A 102 -4.97 5.92 28.18
C LYS A 102 -5.73 7.11 28.75
N ASP A 103 -5.25 8.31 28.48
CA ASP A 103 -5.89 9.55 28.86
C ASP A 103 -6.76 10.06 27.71
N PRO A 104 -8.09 10.12 27.87
CA PRO A 104 -8.98 10.67 26.85
C PRO A 104 -8.68 12.13 26.50
N ALA A 105 -8.05 12.89 27.41
CA ALA A 105 -7.66 14.28 27.17
C ALA A 105 -6.68 14.42 25.99
N PHE A 106 -5.96 13.35 25.63
CA PHE A 106 -5.04 13.37 24.50
C PHE A 106 -5.74 13.52 23.13
N ILE A 107 -7.06 13.33 23.06
CA ILE A 107 -7.90 13.60 21.86
C ILE A 107 -8.74 14.87 22.07
N ASP A 108 -8.65 15.54 23.22
CA ASP A 108 -9.28 16.84 23.43
C ASP A 108 -8.42 17.94 22.80
N ILE A 109 -8.95 18.57 21.76
CA ILE A 109 -8.31 19.71 21.08
C ILE A 109 -8.01 20.88 22.04
N GLU A 110 -8.68 21.00 23.19
CA GLU A 110 -8.41 22.03 24.20
C GLU A 110 -7.14 21.78 25.01
N ASP A 111 -6.59 20.56 24.96
CA ASP A 111 -5.43 20.18 25.73
C ASP A 111 -4.22 21.08 25.39
N PRO A 112 -3.46 21.56 26.40
CA PRO A 112 -2.24 22.34 26.18
C PRO A 112 -1.22 21.69 25.24
N PHE A 113 -1.23 20.35 25.11
CA PHE A 113 -0.45 19.58 24.15
C PHE A 113 -0.49 20.18 22.75
N TYR A 114 -1.68 20.56 22.27
CA TYR A 114 -1.91 21.07 20.92
C TYR A 114 -1.36 22.48 20.68
N LYS A 115 -0.94 23.19 21.73
CA LYS A 115 -0.37 24.54 21.64
C LYS A 115 1.15 24.52 21.49
N ASP A 116 1.80 23.39 21.75
CA ASP A 116 3.26 23.24 21.63
C ASP A 116 3.63 22.49 20.33
N PRO A 117 4.29 23.15 19.37
CA PRO A 117 4.70 22.54 18.12
C PRO A 117 5.54 21.27 18.27
N LEU A 118 6.47 21.23 19.22
CA LEU A 118 7.38 20.10 19.37
C LEU A 118 6.64 18.88 19.91
N ASN A 119 5.71 19.09 20.84
CA ASN A 119 4.91 18.00 21.40
C ASN A 119 3.98 17.41 20.34
N VAL A 120 3.29 18.25 19.57
CA VAL A 120 2.40 17.80 18.47
C VAL A 120 3.18 16.99 17.44
N ILE A 121 4.30 17.53 16.94
CA ILE A 121 5.11 16.86 15.92
C ILE A 121 5.69 15.53 16.44
N SER A 122 6.21 15.52 17.68
CA SER A 122 6.75 14.30 18.28
C SER A 122 5.67 13.25 18.54
N GLY A 123 4.50 13.66 19.04
CA GLY A 123 3.38 12.76 19.28
C GLY A 123 2.84 12.17 17.99
N LEU A 124 2.70 13.00 16.95
CA LEU A 124 2.29 12.56 15.62
C LEU A 124 3.25 11.52 15.02
N HIS A 125 4.56 11.78 15.09
CA HIS A 125 5.58 10.83 14.67
C HIS A 125 5.43 9.49 15.39
N ASP A 126 5.31 9.53 16.72
CA ASP A 126 5.23 8.35 17.55
C ASP A 126 3.97 7.52 17.28
N VAL A 127 2.82 8.18 17.11
CA VAL A 127 1.56 7.51 16.74
C VAL A 127 1.71 6.83 15.38
N TYR A 128 2.25 7.50 14.35
CA TYR A 128 2.48 6.87 13.05
C TYR A 128 3.39 5.65 13.16
N VAL A 129 4.58 5.80 13.73
CA VAL A 129 5.59 4.73 13.75
C VAL A 129 5.17 3.55 14.60
N LYS A 130 4.62 3.80 15.80
CA LYS A 130 4.35 2.72 16.76
C LYS A 130 3.01 2.04 16.48
N THR A 131 2.01 2.77 15.99
CA THR A 131 0.63 2.27 15.89
C THR A 131 0.13 2.04 14.46
N LEU A 132 0.73 2.67 13.43
CA LEU A 132 0.20 2.62 12.05
C LEU A 132 1.18 2.01 11.03
N VAL A 133 2.49 2.20 11.18
CA VAL A 133 3.49 1.59 10.27
C VAL A 133 3.48 0.07 10.45
N ARG A 134 3.24 -0.67 9.37
CA ARG A 134 2.82 -2.09 9.41
C ARG A 134 3.50 -2.94 8.34
N THR A 135 4.83 -2.93 8.31
CA THR A 135 5.65 -3.62 7.31
C THR A 135 5.30 -5.11 7.20
N GLU A 136 5.13 -5.81 8.33
CA GLU A 136 4.79 -7.23 8.37
C GLU A 136 3.43 -7.52 7.73
N VAL A 137 2.46 -6.62 7.92
CA VAL A 137 1.13 -6.70 7.32
C VAL A 137 1.21 -6.53 5.81
N VAL A 138 1.98 -5.53 5.34
CA VAL A 138 2.23 -5.30 3.91
C VAL A 138 2.92 -6.50 3.27
N THR A 139 3.90 -7.11 3.95
CA THR A 139 4.56 -8.33 3.47
C THR A 139 3.58 -9.50 3.35
N ALA A 140 2.71 -9.71 4.35
CA ALA A 140 1.69 -10.75 4.30
C ALA A 140 0.68 -10.53 3.16
N TYR A 141 0.26 -9.28 2.95
CA TYR A 141 -0.61 -8.89 1.84
C TYR A 141 0.03 -9.17 0.47
N ASN A 142 1.30 -8.79 0.30
CA ASN A 142 2.03 -9.01 -0.93
C ASN A 142 2.20 -10.52 -1.21
N SER A 143 2.55 -11.30 -0.19
CA SER A 143 2.65 -12.76 -0.29
C SER A 143 1.32 -13.40 -0.73
N LEU A 144 0.21 -13.03 -0.08
CA LEU A 144 -1.10 -13.55 -0.43
C LEU A 144 -1.53 -13.13 -1.85
N SER A 145 -1.25 -11.89 -2.25
CA SER A 145 -1.52 -11.38 -3.60
C SER A 145 -0.76 -12.17 -4.67
N LEU A 146 0.53 -12.45 -4.45
CA LEU A 146 1.35 -13.24 -5.37
C LEU A 146 0.82 -14.67 -5.54
N ILE A 147 0.31 -15.29 -4.48
CA ILE A 147 -0.31 -16.62 -4.56
C ILE A 147 -1.52 -16.61 -5.51
N MET A 148 -2.34 -15.56 -5.45
CA MET A 148 -3.49 -15.41 -6.33
C MET A 148 -3.08 -15.12 -7.77
N ILE A 149 -2.24 -14.09 -7.99
CA ILE A 149 -1.84 -13.59 -9.32
C ILE A 149 -1.13 -14.67 -10.14
N ASN A 150 -0.26 -15.45 -9.49
CA ASN A 150 0.52 -16.49 -10.13
C ASN A 150 -0.19 -17.85 -10.19
N GLY A 151 -1.47 -17.93 -9.81
CA GLY A 151 -2.24 -19.17 -9.84
C GLY A 151 -1.79 -20.23 -8.83
N LEU A 152 -0.97 -19.87 -7.84
CA LEU A 152 -0.41 -20.79 -6.83
C LEU A 152 -1.44 -21.24 -5.79
N HIS A 153 -2.67 -20.73 -5.86
CA HIS A 153 -3.79 -21.21 -5.08
C HIS A 153 -4.29 -22.58 -5.57
N LYS A 154 -4.01 -22.96 -6.83
CA LYS A 154 -4.44 -24.25 -7.41
C LYS A 154 -3.82 -25.42 -6.64
N GLY A 155 -4.65 -26.35 -6.16
CA GLY A 155 -4.19 -27.48 -5.33
C GLY A 155 -4.02 -27.16 -3.84
N THR A 156 -4.32 -25.93 -3.42
CA THR A 156 -4.40 -25.55 -2.01
C THR A 156 -5.85 -25.59 -1.50
N LYS A 157 -6.05 -25.36 -0.19
CA LYS A 157 -7.39 -25.16 0.41
C LYS A 157 -7.91 -23.73 0.28
N LEU A 158 -7.15 -22.82 -0.32
CA LEU A 158 -7.53 -21.42 -0.44
C LEU A 158 -8.65 -21.29 -1.49
N THR A 159 -9.78 -20.74 -1.09
CA THR A 159 -10.92 -20.43 -1.98
C THR A 159 -10.96 -18.93 -2.30
N PRO A 160 -11.66 -18.48 -3.36
CA PRO A 160 -11.80 -17.06 -3.64
C PRO A 160 -12.36 -16.26 -2.45
N ALA A 161 -13.37 -16.83 -1.77
CA ALA A 161 -14.01 -16.19 -0.63
C ALA A 161 -13.07 -16.07 0.58
N GLU A 162 -12.29 -17.13 0.85
CA GLU A 162 -11.29 -17.11 1.92
C GLU A 162 -10.16 -16.12 1.59
N TYR A 163 -9.68 -16.08 0.36
CA TYR A 163 -8.71 -15.09 -0.11
C TYR A 163 -9.24 -13.66 0.13
N ARG A 164 -10.44 -13.35 -0.36
CA ARG A 164 -11.04 -12.01 -0.17
C ARG A 164 -11.19 -11.66 1.31
N ASN A 165 -11.62 -12.62 2.14
CA ASN A 165 -11.73 -12.43 3.58
C ASN A 165 -10.38 -12.13 4.24
N GLN A 166 -9.33 -12.92 3.92
CA GLN A 166 -7.99 -12.70 4.45
C GLN A 166 -7.39 -11.36 4.02
N MET A 167 -7.59 -10.96 2.77
CA MET A 167 -7.19 -9.64 2.28
C MET A 167 -7.91 -8.51 3.03
N GLY A 168 -9.22 -8.66 3.27
CA GLY A 168 -10.00 -7.74 4.08
C GLY A 168 -9.50 -7.66 5.53
N LEU A 169 -9.15 -8.78 6.16
CA LEU A 169 -8.60 -8.78 7.52
C LEU A 169 -7.25 -8.06 7.60
N LEU A 170 -6.32 -8.35 6.68
CA LEU A 170 -5.01 -7.70 6.63
C LEU A 170 -5.13 -6.18 6.47
N GLU A 171 -6.15 -5.71 5.75
CA GLU A 171 -6.39 -4.27 5.58
C GLU A 171 -6.66 -3.53 6.89
N TYR A 172 -7.30 -4.19 7.87
CA TYR A 172 -7.62 -3.58 9.17
C TYR A 172 -6.51 -3.69 10.20
N TYR A 173 -5.50 -4.54 9.98
CA TYR A 173 -4.39 -4.66 10.93
C TYR A 173 -3.60 -3.36 11.06
N CYS A 174 -3.24 -3.03 12.30
CA CYS A 174 -2.57 -1.78 12.69
C CYS A 174 -3.32 -0.53 12.24
N ARG A 175 -4.64 -0.52 12.45
CA ARG A 175 -5.46 0.69 12.32
C ARG A 175 -6.29 0.98 13.58
N PRO A 176 -5.65 1.20 14.75
CA PRO A 176 -6.39 1.56 15.94
C PRO A 176 -7.18 2.86 15.72
N GLU A 177 -8.47 2.86 16.01
CA GLU A 177 -9.36 4.00 15.77
C GLU A 177 -8.86 5.28 16.45
N MET A 178 -8.37 5.15 17.68
CA MET A 178 -7.86 6.29 18.47
C MET A 178 -6.63 6.95 17.83
N SER A 179 -5.77 6.17 17.17
CA SER A 179 -4.64 6.72 16.41
C SER A 179 -5.10 7.57 15.23
N LEU A 180 -6.16 7.15 14.54
CA LEU A 180 -6.72 7.90 13.42
C LEU A 180 -7.41 9.18 13.91
N ARG A 181 -8.21 9.08 14.97
CA ARG A 181 -8.85 10.24 15.63
C ARG A 181 -7.83 11.26 16.14
N PHE A 182 -6.70 10.81 16.67
CA PHE A 182 -5.63 11.71 17.08
C PHE A 182 -5.04 12.48 15.89
N ILE A 183 -4.78 11.81 14.76
CA ILE A 183 -4.31 12.49 13.55
C ILE A 183 -5.33 13.54 13.10
N GLU A 184 -6.62 13.20 13.09
CA GLU A 184 -7.71 14.15 12.79
C GLU A 184 -7.69 15.35 13.74
N THR A 185 -7.53 15.11 15.04
CA THR A 185 -7.48 16.16 16.07
C THR A 185 -6.27 17.07 15.88
N VAL A 186 -5.10 16.54 15.51
CA VAL A 186 -3.93 17.35 15.16
C VAL A 186 -4.24 18.26 13.96
N MET A 187 -4.96 17.74 12.96
CA MET A 187 -5.36 18.56 11.81
C MET A 187 -6.37 19.64 12.24
N GLU A 188 -7.37 19.30 13.06
CA GLU A 188 -8.35 20.25 13.57
C GLU A 188 -7.72 21.35 14.45
N ALA A 189 -6.74 20.98 15.28
CA ALA A 189 -5.98 21.90 16.12
C ALA A 189 -5.36 23.04 15.31
N ASN A 190 -4.93 22.77 14.07
CA ASN A 190 -4.44 23.81 13.17
C ASN A 190 -5.52 24.86 12.85
N LYS A 191 -6.75 24.43 12.60
CA LYS A 191 -7.87 25.34 12.29
C LYS A 191 -8.17 26.25 13.48
N ARG A 192 -8.07 25.73 14.70
CA ARG A 192 -8.36 26.45 15.94
C ARG A 192 -7.22 27.38 16.37
N TYR A 193 -6.00 26.83 16.46
CA TYR A 193 -4.83 27.54 17.00
C TYR A 193 -4.01 28.27 15.93
N LYS A 194 -4.32 28.07 14.65
CA LYS A 194 -3.64 28.68 13.51
C LYS A 194 -2.13 28.43 13.57
N PHE A 195 -1.73 27.16 13.41
CA PHE A 195 -0.32 26.81 13.48
C PHE A 195 0.53 27.67 12.55
N SER A 196 1.75 27.96 13.00
CA SER A 196 2.71 28.73 12.21
C SER A 196 2.97 28.05 10.87
N PRO A 197 3.33 28.80 9.80
CA PRO A 197 3.64 28.21 8.50
C PRO A 197 4.70 27.10 8.58
N LYS A 198 5.70 27.27 9.46
CA LYS A 198 6.73 26.25 9.71
C LYS A 198 6.13 24.97 10.29
N MET A 199 5.31 25.08 11.33
CA MET A 199 4.68 23.91 11.97
C MET A 199 3.73 23.18 11.01
N LYS A 200 2.94 23.93 10.21
CA LYS A 200 2.11 23.33 9.15
C LYS A 200 2.95 22.51 8.17
N LYS A 201 4.08 23.07 7.72
CA LYS A 201 5.02 22.39 6.83
C LYS A 201 5.59 21.13 7.48
N ASP A 202 6.07 21.22 8.71
CA ASP A 202 6.67 20.08 9.41
C ASP A 202 5.66 18.94 9.63
N ILE A 203 4.40 19.26 10.01
CA ILE A 203 3.30 18.29 10.14
C ILE A 203 2.95 17.68 8.79
N TYR A 204 2.82 18.50 7.75
CA TYR A 204 2.50 18.05 6.40
C TYR A 204 3.57 17.10 5.85
N ASP A 205 4.84 17.49 5.93
CA ASP A 205 5.99 16.72 5.43
C ASP A 205 6.07 15.36 6.14
N MET A 206 5.90 15.36 7.46
CA MET A 206 5.86 14.14 8.26
C MET A 206 4.68 13.27 7.87
N SER A 207 3.48 13.83 7.80
CA SER A 207 2.27 13.05 7.57
C SER A 207 2.26 12.44 6.18
N LEU A 208 2.75 13.13 5.14
CA LEU A 208 2.90 12.56 3.81
C LEU A 208 4.00 11.51 3.72
N GLY A 209 5.12 11.69 4.42
CA GLY A 209 6.17 10.67 4.51
C GLY A 209 5.65 9.39 5.18
N MET A 210 4.86 9.56 6.24
CA MET A 210 4.28 8.45 6.99
C MET A 210 3.11 7.79 6.26
N LEU A 211 2.29 8.56 5.54
CA LEU A 211 1.15 8.01 4.77
C LEU A 211 1.60 6.97 3.75
N ASP A 212 2.69 7.27 3.03
CA ASP A 212 3.32 6.34 2.09
C ASP A 212 3.80 5.06 2.80
N SER A 213 4.33 5.18 4.02
CA SER A 213 4.76 4.03 4.84
C SER A 213 3.58 3.22 5.41
N VAL A 214 2.46 3.87 5.75
CA VAL A 214 1.26 3.24 6.34
C VAL A 214 0.44 2.49 5.29
N ILE A 215 0.32 3.05 4.09
CA ILE A 215 -0.34 2.40 2.95
C ILE A 215 0.61 1.37 2.32
N GLY A 216 1.89 1.71 2.19
CA GLY A 216 2.90 0.88 1.53
C GLY A 216 2.50 0.57 0.09
N GLU A 217 2.68 -0.69 -0.32
CA GLU A 217 2.22 -1.21 -1.61
C GLU A 217 0.88 -1.94 -1.51
N MET A 218 0.19 -1.81 -0.38
CA MET A 218 -1.11 -2.42 -0.14
C MET A 218 -2.22 -1.49 -0.65
N TYR A 219 -2.44 -1.43 -1.96
CA TYR A 219 -3.48 -0.57 -2.55
C TYR A 219 -4.88 -1.20 -2.50
N THR A 220 -5.32 -1.66 -1.33
CA THR A 220 -6.73 -2.02 -1.13
C THR A 220 -7.62 -0.79 -1.28
N THR A 221 -8.91 -1.00 -1.59
CA THR A 221 -9.85 0.11 -1.71
C THR A 221 -9.88 0.97 -0.46
N ASN A 222 -9.95 0.41 0.76
CA ASN A 222 -10.00 1.25 1.96
C ASN A 222 -8.65 1.88 2.28
N ASN A 223 -7.51 1.34 1.81
CA ASN A 223 -6.23 2.03 1.90
C ASN A 223 -6.17 3.24 0.96
N LEU A 224 -6.66 3.11 -0.27
CA LEU A 224 -6.74 4.21 -1.22
C LEU A 224 -7.71 5.29 -0.75
N ILE A 225 -8.91 4.91 -0.29
CA ILE A 225 -9.89 5.83 0.31
C ILE A 225 -9.29 6.52 1.53
N TYR A 226 -8.61 5.79 2.42
CA TYR A 226 -7.94 6.37 3.58
C TYR A 226 -6.89 7.40 3.17
N GLY A 227 -6.03 7.08 2.21
CA GLY A 227 -5.00 7.99 1.72
C GLY A 227 -5.55 9.24 1.05
N LEU A 228 -6.57 9.10 0.21
CA LEU A 228 -7.23 10.20 -0.46
C LEU A 228 -8.05 11.05 0.53
N GLY A 229 -8.74 10.41 1.47
CA GLY A 229 -9.47 11.06 2.56
C GLY A 229 -8.55 11.85 3.50
N PHE A 230 -7.32 11.38 3.72
CA PHE A 230 -6.31 12.13 4.47
C PHE A 230 -5.98 13.47 3.81
N PHE A 231 -5.86 13.53 2.47
CA PHE A 231 -5.68 14.82 1.80
C PHE A 231 -6.88 15.74 1.96
N LYS A 232 -8.10 15.21 1.89
CA LYS A 232 -9.32 15.99 2.16
C LYS A 232 -9.28 16.59 3.56
N LEU A 233 -8.89 15.80 4.57
CA LEU A 233 -8.71 16.25 5.95
C LEU A 233 -7.70 17.41 6.06
N LEU A 234 -6.58 17.36 5.32
CA LEU A 234 -5.60 18.44 5.27
C LEU A 234 -6.19 19.73 4.66
N ILE A 235 -6.99 19.59 3.59
CA ILE A 235 -7.64 20.72 2.91
C ILE A 235 -8.69 21.36 3.84
N ASP A 236 -9.57 20.54 4.42
CA ASP A 236 -10.67 21.00 5.29
C ASP A 236 -10.17 21.72 6.55
N ASN A 237 -8.93 21.43 6.94
CA ASN A 237 -8.25 22.03 8.08
C ASN A 237 -7.21 23.10 7.72
N ASN A 238 -7.22 23.64 6.50
CA ASN A 238 -6.34 24.73 6.05
C ASN A 238 -4.83 24.41 6.18
N MET A 239 -4.46 23.14 5.99
CA MET A 239 -3.06 22.71 5.82
C MET A 239 -2.67 22.66 4.34
N LEU A 240 -3.64 22.41 3.46
CA LEU A 240 -3.47 22.47 2.01
C LEU A 240 -4.44 23.45 1.35
N PRO A 241 -4.09 24.03 0.19
CA PRO A 241 -5.00 24.85 -0.60
C PRO A 241 -6.20 24.04 -1.12
N LYS A 242 -7.33 24.70 -1.35
CA LYS A 242 -8.58 24.04 -1.78
C LYS A 242 -8.50 23.49 -3.20
N GLU A 243 -7.67 24.10 -4.04
CA GLU A 243 -7.46 23.72 -5.45
C GLU A 243 -6.88 22.30 -5.57
N VAL A 244 -6.24 21.80 -4.52
CA VAL A 244 -5.76 20.41 -4.45
C VAL A 244 -6.92 19.41 -4.55
N SER A 245 -8.13 19.80 -4.10
CA SER A 245 -9.32 18.96 -4.18
C SER A 245 -9.62 18.52 -5.63
N ASP A 246 -9.33 19.37 -6.61
CA ASP A 246 -9.58 19.10 -8.02
C ASP A 246 -8.71 17.95 -8.55
N GLU A 247 -7.58 17.66 -7.88
CA GLU A 247 -6.70 16.53 -8.22
C GLU A 247 -7.03 15.25 -7.46
N ILE A 248 -7.62 15.35 -6.27
CA ILE A 248 -7.93 14.20 -5.41
C ILE A 248 -9.26 13.57 -5.82
N VAL A 249 -10.28 14.42 -6.04
CA VAL A 249 -11.67 13.98 -6.27
C VAL A 249 -11.78 13.01 -7.46
N PRO A 250 -11.15 13.26 -8.63
CA PRO A 250 -11.25 12.33 -9.75
C PRO A 250 -10.75 10.91 -9.42
N LEU A 251 -9.62 10.80 -8.72
CA LEU A 251 -9.08 9.50 -8.30
C LEU A 251 -9.94 8.86 -7.21
N PHE A 252 -10.48 9.66 -6.28
CA PHE A 252 -11.39 9.18 -5.25
C PHE A 252 -12.67 8.58 -5.84
N ASP A 253 -13.30 9.28 -6.78
CA ASP A 253 -14.51 8.83 -7.46
C ASP A 253 -14.24 7.55 -8.28
N LYS A 254 -13.11 7.50 -9.01
CA LYS A 254 -12.66 6.31 -9.76
C LYS A 254 -12.52 5.07 -8.85
N VAL A 255 -11.92 5.23 -7.67
CA VAL A 255 -11.76 4.16 -6.67
C VAL A 255 -13.12 3.68 -6.15
N LEU A 256 -14.03 4.62 -5.83
CA LEU A 256 -15.36 4.29 -5.31
C LEU A 256 -16.24 3.59 -6.35
N GLU A 257 -16.24 4.08 -7.60
CA GLU A 257 -16.99 3.50 -8.70
C GLU A 257 -16.53 2.07 -8.98
N HIS A 258 -15.21 1.87 -9.08
CA HIS A 258 -14.63 0.53 -9.24
C HIS A 258 -15.02 -0.40 -8.10
N HIS A 259 -14.91 0.04 -6.84
CA HIS A 259 -15.26 -0.78 -5.69
C HIS A 259 -16.73 -1.21 -5.68
N LYS A 260 -17.62 -0.29 -6.04
CA LYS A 260 -19.06 -0.57 -6.19
C LYS A 260 -19.30 -1.59 -7.30
N GLY A 261 -18.68 -1.40 -8.47
CA GLY A 261 -18.75 -2.33 -9.60
C GLY A 261 -18.29 -3.73 -9.21
N PHE A 262 -17.07 -3.84 -8.67
CA PHE A 262 -16.50 -5.10 -8.19
C PHE A 262 -17.37 -5.79 -7.15
N THR A 263 -17.88 -5.06 -6.15
CA THR A 263 -18.70 -5.67 -5.09
C THR A 263 -20.02 -6.23 -5.63
N ASN A 264 -20.66 -5.53 -6.56
CA ASN A 264 -21.89 -6.00 -7.21
C ASN A 264 -21.64 -7.26 -8.05
N THR A 265 -20.61 -7.23 -8.91
CA THR A 265 -20.21 -8.37 -9.75
C THR A 265 -19.84 -9.57 -8.90
N TRP A 266 -19.03 -9.36 -7.85
CA TRP A 266 -18.64 -10.40 -6.91
C TRP A 266 -19.84 -11.08 -6.26
N GLN A 267 -20.81 -10.30 -5.77
CA GLN A 267 -21.97 -10.86 -5.08
C GLN A 267 -22.81 -11.71 -6.04
N ARG A 268 -23.05 -11.20 -7.26
CA ARG A 268 -23.77 -11.91 -8.32
C ARG A 268 -23.08 -13.24 -8.68
N ASP A 269 -21.79 -13.20 -8.96
CA ASP A 269 -21.04 -14.38 -9.44
C ASP A 269 -20.83 -15.39 -8.31
N LYS A 270 -20.72 -14.92 -7.06
CA LYS A 270 -20.70 -15.77 -5.85
C LYS A 270 -22.02 -16.49 -5.64
N GLU A 271 -23.15 -15.81 -5.81
CA GLU A 271 -24.49 -16.41 -5.72
C GLU A 271 -24.75 -17.41 -6.85
N ALA A 272 -24.20 -17.17 -8.05
CA ALA A 272 -24.25 -18.08 -9.18
C ALA A 272 -23.33 -19.31 -9.04
N GLY A 273 -22.38 -19.29 -8.10
CA GLY A 273 -21.44 -20.40 -7.87
C GLY A 273 -20.28 -20.47 -8.88
N GLU A 274 -19.95 -19.36 -9.55
CA GLU A 274 -18.93 -19.29 -10.61
C GLU A 274 -17.50 -19.20 -10.04
N ILE A 275 -17.01 -20.28 -9.40
CA ILE A 275 -15.75 -20.28 -8.65
C ILE A 275 -14.53 -19.82 -9.48
N GLU A 276 -14.37 -20.33 -10.71
CA GLU A 276 -13.26 -19.92 -11.58
C GLU A 276 -13.39 -18.45 -12.03
N GLY A 277 -14.62 -17.99 -12.31
CA GLY A 277 -14.91 -16.60 -12.64
C GLY A 277 -14.54 -15.65 -11.50
N LEU A 278 -14.74 -16.07 -10.24
CA LEU A 278 -14.35 -15.27 -9.07
C LEU A 278 -12.83 -15.08 -8.95
N TRP A 279 -12.02 -16.06 -9.34
CA TRP A 279 -10.56 -15.89 -9.36
C TRP A 279 -10.11 -14.88 -10.41
N VAL A 280 -10.70 -14.93 -11.60
CA VAL A 280 -10.46 -13.96 -12.67
C VAL A 280 -10.84 -12.56 -12.18
N LEU A 281 -12.04 -12.41 -11.61
CA LEU A 281 -12.52 -11.14 -11.07
C LEU A 281 -11.60 -10.56 -9.97
N LEU A 282 -11.06 -11.40 -9.09
CA LEU A 282 -10.11 -10.97 -8.05
C LEU A 282 -8.78 -10.48 -8.64
N LYS A 283 -8.32 -11.13 -9.71
CA LYS A 283 -7.10 -10.72 -10.41
C LYS A 283 -7.29 -9.37 -11.11
N GLU A 284 -8.39 -9.20 -11.85
CA GLU A 284 -8.75 -7.94 -12.49
C GLU A 284 -8.91 -6.80 -11.49
N ASP A 285 -9.59 -7.06 -10.35
CA ASP A 285 -9.70 -6.10 -9.26
C ASP A 285 -8.33 -5.71 -8.69
N HIS A 286 -7.44 -6.68 -8.46
CA HIS A 286 -6.09 -6.39 -7.98
C HIS A 286 -5.33 -5.51 -8.97
N GLU A 287 -5.29 -5.87 -10.26
CA GLU A 287 -4.61 -5.11 -11.30
C GLU A 287 -5.12 -3.66 -11.37
N ARG A 288 -6.44 -3.48 -11.28
CA ARG A 288 -7.05 -2.16 -11.33
C ARG A 288 -6.72 -1.32 -10.10
N ARG A 289 -6.71 -1.94 -8.92
CA ARG A 289 -6.26 -1.30 -7.69
C ARG A 289 -4.77 -0.93 -7.72
N MET A 290 -3.92 -1.72 -8.37
CA MET A 290 -2.51 -1.38 -8.58
C MET A 290 -2.34 -0.16 -9.50
N GLU A 291 -3.18 -0.01 -10.52
CA GLU A 291 -3.23 1.22 -11.33
C GLU A 291 -3.55 2.45 -10.49
N PHE A 292 -4.63 2.38 -9.70
CA PHE A 292 -5.01 3.49 -8.83
C PHE A 292 -3.94 3.79 -7.79
N GLY A 293 -3.23 2.77 -7.30
CA GLY A 293 -2.07 2.91 -6.43
C GLY A 293 -0.91 3.67 -7.06
N ARG A 294 -0.64 3.44 -8.36
CA ARG A 294 0.37 4.22 -9.11
C ARG A 294 -0.07 5.68 -9.26
N GLU A 295 -1.31 5.93 -9.67
CA GLU A 295 -1.88 7.28 -9.77
C GLU A 295 -1.82 8.02 -8.42
N PHE A 296 -2.12 7.31 -7.33
CA PHE A 296 -2.03 7.83 -5.96
C PHE A 296 -0.60 8.18 -5.56
N LYS A 297 0.38 7.32 -5.86
CA LYS A 297 1.80 7.62 -5.63
C LYS A 297 2.28 8.82 -6.45
N GLU A 298 1.85 8.93 -7.71
CA GLU A 298 2.14 10.09 -8.54
C GLU A 298 1.52 11.36 -7.95
N LEU A 299 0.28 11.30 -7.44
CA LEU A 299 -0.35 12.41 -6.72
C LEU A 299 0.49 12.81 -5.50
N ILE A 300 0.87 11.86 -4.62
CA ILE A 300 1.76 12.14 -3.48
C ILE A 300 3.04 12.83 -3.95
N ASN A 301 3.67 12.35 -5.02
CA ASN A 301 4.92 12.91 -5.51
C ASN A 301 4.75 14.33 -6.09
N ARG A 302 3.66 14.60 -6.81
CA ARG A 302 3.30 15.96 -7.26
C ARG A 302 3.03 16.89 -6.08
N MET A 303 2.36 16.39 -5.05
CA MET A 303 2.05 17.15 -3.83
C MET A 303 3.32 17.46 -3.03
N LYS A 304 4.23 16.49 -2.91
CA LYS A 304 5.57 16.72 -2.38
C LYS A 304 6.27 17.77 -3.22
N SER A 305 6.43 17.62 -4.54
CA SER A 305 7.22 18.58 -5.33
C SER A 305 6.73 20.03 -5.25
N ARG A 306 5.40 20.25 -5.26
CA ARG A 306 4.81 21.60 -5.20
C ARG A 306 4.91 22.27 -3.84
N TYR A 307 4.75 21.52 -2.76
CA TYR A 307 4.65 22.07 -1.41
C TYR A 307 5.90 21.83 -0.54
N TYR A 308 6.81 20.96 -0.98
CA TYR A 308 8.09 20.62 -0.32
C TYR A 308 9.26 21.50 -0.80
N SER A 309 9.15 22.14 -1.97
CA SER A 309 10.23 22.93 -2.57
C SER A 309 10.15 24.41 -2.19
N ARG A 310 10.57 24.76 -0.96
CA ARG A 310 11.15 26.07 -0.54
C ARG A 310 11.53 26.06 0.93
#